data_AF-A0A078AEE6-F1
#
_entry.id   AF-A0A078AEE6-F1
#
_cell.length_a   1.000
_cell.length_b   1.000
_cell.length_c   1.000
_cell.angle_alpha   90.00
_cell.angle_beta   90.00
_cell.angle_gamma   90.00
#
_symmetry.space_group_name_H-M   'P 1'
#
loop_
_entity.id
_entity.type
_entity.pdbx_description
1 polymer ?
#
loop_
_entity_poly.entity_id
_entity_poly.type
_entity_poly.pdbx_seq_one_letter_code
_entity_poly.pdbx_strand_id
1 'polypeptide(L)'
;MESQMFYDDEFPPNLRSLFNPEKQIQDSAKIRHQSLIWARISKIYPNYNVRVEKINPNNIVQGSLGNYDFIPINPQTNQPAFTQLSNNEYWPVILEKAWAKIHGCYENCSSGRTYETFSFLTGAPCQNIKHQDPEYFWKFIKDSDQQLHIISAESFDEQSQIPNFDSKDIVSNHAYSVILVKEVVHNNKKLRLMKLRNPWGKKEWKGDWSKLDQNWTPDLAKQFGLKYLKEGEFYMTTNDYFKYFASTSICKFNESMQRTSLQFTQKLNQITLIEFEVPPSCQDNQLELMLYQTSHKTGRVTDRYYENSQIRMIVGMSKNLSIKMACLKLCLSLMLIKIPLENLILLLDLKTHFIVLIQIVQLQIMPSIMFIMNQTSGFIQI
;
A
#
# COMPACT_ATOMS: atom_id res chain seq x y z
N MET A 1 40.19 -16.18 -11.00
CA MET A 1 38.95 -16.82 -10.55
C MET A 1 37.82 -16.18 -11.32
N GLU A 2 36.99 -16.96 -12.02
CA GLU A 2 35.70 -16.45 -12.48
C GLU A 2 34.82 -16.22 -11.24
N SER A 3 34.11 -15.10 -11.18
CA SER A 3 33.15 -14.84 -10.11
C SER A 3 31.95 -15.75 -10.29
N GLN A 4 31.86 -16.83 -9.51
CA GLN A 4 30.74 -17.76 -9.52
C GLN A 4 29.43 -16.98 -9.30
N MET A 5 28.59 -16.90 -10.33
CA MET A 5 27.40 -16.05 -10.30
C MET A 5 26.40 -16.54 -9.25
N PHE A 6 25.81 -15.60 -8.50
CA PHE A 6 24.93 -15.90 -7.37
C PHE A 6 23.73 -16.79 -7.77
N TYR A 7 23.28 -17.61 -6.82
CA TYR A 7 22.11 -18.48 -6.91
C TYR A 7 21.39 -18.45 -5.55
N ASP A 8 20.06 -18.52 -5.57
CA ASP A 8 19.21 -18.32 -4.39
C ASP A 8 18.49 -19.64 -4.05
N ASP A 9 19.10 -20.46 -3.20
CA ASP A 9 18.58 -21.79 -2.83
C ASP A 9 17.22 -21.74 -2.13
N GLU A 10 16.91 -20.63 -1.45
CA GLU A 10 15.62 -20.39 -0.79
C GLU A 10 14.53 -19.96 -1.78
N PHE A 11 14.90 -19.42 -2.94
CA PHE A 11 13.97 -18.98 -3.99
C PHE A 11 14.47 -19.37 -5.39
N PRO A 12 14.54 -20.68 -5.69
CA PRO A 12 15.20 -21.21 -6.87
C PRO A 12 14.42 -20.91 -8.16
N PRO A 13 15.10 -20.76 -9.32
CA PRO A 13 14.48 -20.47 -10.61
C PRO A 13 13.74 -21.70 -11.20
N ASN A 14 12.64 -22.11 -10.56
CA ASN A 14 11.75 -23.19 -10.99
C ASN A 14 10.29 -22.93 -10.60
N LEU A 15 9.39 -23.90 -10.86
CA LEU A 15 7.95 -23.77 -10.62
C LEU A 15 7.56 -23.46 -9.17
N ARG A 16 8.35 -23.87 -8.16
CA ARG A 16 8.05 -23.61 -6.73
C ARG A 16 8.03 -22.11 -6.40
N SER A 17 8.89 -21.32 -7.05
CA SER A 17 8.93 -19.87 -6.89
C SER A 17 7.88 -19.15 -7.75
N LEU A 18 7.32 -19.81 -8.77
CA LEU A 18 6.22 -19.28 -9.59
C LEU A 18 4.85 -19.52 -8.95
N PHE A 19 4.59 -20.74 -8.48
CA PHE A 19 3.24 -21.26 -8.28
C PHE A 19 3.06 -21.93 -6.91
N ASN A 20 1.96 -21.60 -6.23
CA ASN A 20 1.51 -22.28 -5.01
C ASN A 20 0.58 -23.46 -5.36
N PRO A 21 0.98 -24.73 -5.13
CA PRO A 21 0.17 -25.89 -5.47
C PRO A 21 -1.12 -26.04 -4.65
N GLU A 22 -1.21 -25.40 -3.49
CA GLU A 22 -2.40 -25.44 -2.61
C GLU A 22 -3.50 -24.47 -3.08
N LYS A 23 -3.15 -23.49 -3.92
CA LYS A 23 -4.06 -22.45 -4.41
C LYS A 23 -4.79 -22.91 -5.66
N GLN A 24 -6.12 -23.03 -5.59
CA GLN A 24 -6.93 -23.25 -6.79
C GLN A 24 -6.86 -22.02 -7.72
N ILE A 25 -6.18 -22.18 -8.85
CA ILE A 25 -6.12 -21.19 -9.94
C ILE A 25 -6.64 -21.81 -11.25
N GLN A 26 -7.07 -20.96 -12.19
CA GLN A 26 -7.50 -21.38 -13.52
C GLN A 26 -6.37 -22.09 -14.27
N ASP A 27 -6.70 -23.11 -15.07
CA ASP A 27 -5.69 -23.88 -15.81
C ASP A 27 -4.96 -23.05 -16.87
N SER A 28 -5.59 -22.00 -17.40
CA SER A 28 -4.97 -20.96 -18.23
C SER A 28 -3.75 -20.31 -17.54
N ALA A 29 -3.83 -20.07 -16.23
CA ALA A 29 -2.73 -19.51 -15.44
C ALA A 29 -1.65 -20.57 -15.15
N LYS A 30 -2.02 -21.84 -14.92
CA LYS A 30 -1.06 -22.95 -14.77
C LYS A 30 -0.23 -23.14 -16.04
N ILE A 31 -0.89 -23.19 -17.20
CA ILE A 31 -0.25 -23.32 -18.51
C ILE A 31 0.68 -22.12 -18.78
N ARG A 32 0.22 -20.90 -18.48
CA ARG A 32 1.05 -19.69 -18.56
C ARG A 32 2.31 -19.80 -17.70
N HIS A 33 2.18 -20.18 -16.42
CA HIS A 33 3.33 -20.35 -15.50
C HIS A 33 4.29 -21.45 -15.99
N GLN A 34 3.77 -22.55 -16.55
CA GLN A 34 4.57 -23.65 -17.10
C GLN A 34 5.32 -23.29 -18.38
N SER A 35 4.86 -22.29 -19.16
CA SER A 35 5.55 -21.82 -20.38
C SER A 35 6.69 -20.81 -20.15
N LEU A 36 6.93 -20.40 -18.90
CA LEU A 36 7.94 -19.39 -18.58
C LEU A 36 9.33 -20.00 -18.45
N ILE A 37 10.32 -19.38 -19.10
CA ILE A 37 11.73 -19.78 -19.00
C ILE A 37 12.49 -18.83 -18.06
N TRP A 38 13.28 -19.37 -17.14
CA TRP A 38 14.10 -18.53 -16.25
C TRP A 38 15.44 -18.19 -16.92
N ALA A 39 15.70 -16.90 -17.15
CA ALA A 39 16.90 -16.42 -17.82
C ALA A 39 17.55 -15.24 -17.07
N ARG A 40 18.88 -15.15 -17.08
CA ARG A 40 19.61 -14.08 -16.38
C ARG A 40 19.40 -12.73 -17.07
N ILE A 41 19.10 -11.68 -16.30
CA ILE A 41 18.79 -10.33 -16.82
C ILE A 41 19.86 -9.80 -17.80
N SER A 42 21.14 -10.01 -17.47
CA SER A 42 22.30 -9.62 -18.28
C SER A 42 22.44 -10.34 -19.63
N LYS A 43 21.72 -11.45 -19.84
CA LYS A 43 21.62 -12.13 -21.14
C LYS A 43 20.53 -11.56 -22.05
N ILE A 44 19.68 -10.68 -21.52
CA ILE A 44 18.47 -10.16 -22.18
C ILE A 44 18.62 -8.66 -22.41
N TYR A 45 19.03 -7.95 -21.36
CA TYR A 45 19.39 -6.54 -21.37
C TYR A 45 20.86 -6.44 -20.97
N PRO A 46 21.82 -6.40 -21.91
CA PRO A 46 23.23 -6.24 -21.57
C PRO A 46 23.54 -4.86 -20.95
N ASN A 47 22.69 -3.85 -21.25
CA ASN A 47 22.84 -2.46 -20.81
C ASN A 47 21.68 -2.06 -19.88
N TYR A 48 21.62 -2.64 -18.67
CA TYR A 48 20.58 -2.39 -17.66
C TYR A 48 21.13 -1.58 -16.47
N ASN A 49 20.28 -0.76 -15.85
CA ASN A 49 20.63 0.06 -14.69
C ASN A 49 19.91 -0.41 -13.43
N VAL A 50 20.67 -0.76 -12.39
CA VAL A 50 20.14 -1.15 -11.07
C VAL A 50 19.71 0.05 -10.23
N ARG A 51 20.23 1.26 -10.51
CA ARG A 51 19.95 2.50 -9.77
C ARG A 51 19.88 3.69 -10.71
N VAL A 52 18.99 4.63 -10.42
CA VAL A 52 18.89 5.97 -11.04
C VAL A 52 18.76 7.00 -9.91
N GLU A 53 19.20 8.24 -10.15
CA GLU A 53 19.23 9.30 -9.13
C GLU A 53 17.84 9.77 -8.67
N LYS A 54 16.79 9.57 -9.49
CA LYS A 54 15.41 9.96 -9.20
C LYS A 54 14.43 8.91 -9.67
N ILE A 55 13.79 8.21 -8.72
CA ILE A 55 12.72 7.25 -8.98
C ILE A 55 11.41 8.00 -9.32
N ASN A 56 10.64 7.49 -10.28
CA ASN A 56 9.32 8.02 -10.65
C ASN A 56 8.27 6.89 -10.71
N PRO A 57 6.98 7.16 -10.41
CA PRO A 57 5.91 6.16 -10.57
C PRO A 57 5.81 5.54 -11.97
N ASN A 58 6.30 6.26 -13.00
CA ASN A 58 6.31 5.79 -14.39
C ASN A 58 7.46 4.83 -14.72
N ASN A 59 8.35 4.55 -13.77
CA ASN A 59 9.32 3.45 -13.89
C ASN A 59 8.68 2.07 -13.62
N ILE A 60 7.44 2.03 -13.11
CA ILE A 60 6.71 0.79 -12.77
C ILE A 60 5.72 0.43 -13.88
N VAL A 61 5.85 -0.77 -14.47
CA VAL A 61 4.97 -1.36 -15.50
C VAL A 61 4.78 -2.87 -15.25
N GLN A 62 3.54 -3.36 -15.08
CA GLN A 62 3.19 -4.69 -14.47
C GLN A 62 3.07 -5.92 -15.44
N GLY A 63 3.12 -7.18 -14.93
CA GLY A 63 2.86 -8.46 -15.69
C GLY A 63 2.71 -9.84 -14.91
N SER A 64 3.71 -10.78 -14.89
CA SER A 64 3.76 -12.20 -14.35
C SER A 64 5.12 -13.05 -14.07
N LEU A 65 6.32 -12.89 -13.40
CA LEU A 65 7.11 -12.01 -12.46
C LEU A 65 8.66 -11.88 -12.78
N GLY A 66 9.62 -11.86 -11.81
CA GLY A 66 11.09 -11.58 -12.00
C GLY A 66 12.08 -11.63 -10.78
N ASN A 67 13.12 -12.51 -10.71
CA ASN A 67 14.16 -12.56 -9.63
C ASN A 67 15.46 -11.80 -9.99
N TYR A 68 16.13 -11.20 -8.98
CA TYR A 68 17.33 -10.33 -9.03
C TYR A 68 18.37 -10.70 -10.09
N ASP A 69 18.70 -11.97 -10.26
CA ASP A 69 19.54 -12.44 -11.36
C ASP A 69 18.72 -13.07 -12.49
N PHE A 70 17.91 -14.09 -12.18
CA PHE A 70 17.09 -14.83 -13.14
C PHE A 70 15.65 -14.33 -13.16
N ILE A 71 15.12 -13.87 -14.28
CA ILE A 71 13.70 -13.53 -14.41
C ILE A 71 12.97 -14.63 -15.22
N PRO A 72 11.73 -15.02 -14.88
CA PRO A 72 10.90 -15.79 -15.80
C PRO A 72 10.52 -14.87 -16.97
N ILE A 73 10.68 -15.40 -18.17
CA ILE A 73 10.51 -14.72 -19.45
C ILE A 73 9.39 -15.39 -20.22
N ASN A 74 8.58 -14.58 -20.90
CA ASN A 74 7.74 -15.09 -21.97
C ASN A 74 8.62 -15.38 -23.20
N PRO A 75 8.80 -16.65 -23.61
CA PRO A 75 9.69 -17.00 -24.72
C PRO A 75 9.25 -16.44 -26.07
N GLN A 76 7.99 -16.00 -26.21
CA GLN A 76 7.47 -15.39 -27.44
C GLN A 76 7.85 -13.91 -27.60
N THR A 77 8.08 -13.18 -26.50
CA THR A 77 8.36 -11.73 -26.52
C THR A 77 9.76 -11.37 -26.02
N ASN A 78 10.45 -12.32 -25.39
CA ASN A 78 11.74 -12.15 -24.72
C ASN A 78 11.75 -10.99 -23.68
N GLN A 79 10.57 -10.70 -23.08
CA GLN A 79 10.42 -9.68 -22.04
C GLN A 79 10.25 -10.31 -20.64
N PRO A 80 10.63 -9.58 -19.57
CA PRO A 80 10.24 -9.87 -18.19
C PRO A 80 8.77 -10.22 -18.10
N ALA A 81 8.45 -11.22 -17.30
CA ALA A 81 7.07 -11.63 -17.18
C ALA A 81 6.25 -10.61 -16.35
N PHE A 82 6.53 -10.29 -15.06
CA PHE A 82 6.01 -9.02 -14.42
C PHE A 82 6.99 -7.92 -14.71
N THR A 83 7.52 -7.25 -13.68
CA THR A 83 7.64 -5.81 -13.82
C THR A 83 8.66 -5.52 -14.90
N GLN A 84 8.20 -4.81 -15.90
CA GLN A 84 8.93 -4.60 -17.14
C GLN A 84 9.88 -3.44 -16.90
N LEU A 85 11.07 -3.54 -17.50
CA LEU A 85 12.06 -2.47 -17.39
C LEU A 85 11.53 -1.25 -18.15
N SER A 86 11.20 -0.19 -17.41
CA SER A 86 10.93 1.14 -17.96
C SER A 86 12.25 1.93 -17.98
N ASN A 87 12.62 2.50 -19.12
CA ASN A 87 13.89 3.24 -19.30
C ASN A 87 15.17 2.43 -18.94
N ASN A 88 15.16 1.11 -19.14
CA ASN A 88 16.22 0.17 -18.73
C ASN A 88 16.47 0.11 -17.20
N GLU A 89 15.54 0.61 -16.39
CA GLU A 89 15.61 0.51 -14.93
C GLU A 89 15.13 -0.84 -14.42
N TYR A 90 15.96 -1.49 -13.60
CA TYR A 90 15.73 -2.87 -13.15
C TYR A 90 15.34 -2.99 -11.66
N TRP A 91 15.48 -1.93 -10.87
CA TRP A 91 15.07 -1.90 -9.46
C TRP A 91 13.60 -2.32 -9.18
N PRO A 92 12.60 -2.05 -10.06
CA PRO A 92 11.22 -2.44 -9.76
C PRO A 92 11.06 -3.97 -9.74
N VAL A 93 11.73 -4.65 -10.67
CA VAL A 93 11.69 -6.11 -10.85
C VAL A 93 12.33 -6.82 -9.66
N ILE A 94 13.45 -6.29 -9.19
CA ILE A 94 14.15 -6.74 -7.99
C ILE A 94 13.23 -6.68 -6.76
N LEU A 95 12.55 -5.55 -6.56
CA LEU A 95 11.68 -5.32 -5.41
C LEU A 95 10.48 -6.28 -5.42
N GLU A 96 9.90 -6.52 -6.59
CA GLU A 96 8.76 -7.41 -6.77
C GLU A 96 9.07 -8.88 -6.40
N LYS A 97 10.31 -9.35 -6.59
CA LYS A 97 10.74 -10.66 -6.06
C LYS A 97 11.24 -10.64 -4.63
N ALA A 98 11.83 -9.54 -4.13
CA ALA A 98 12.07 -9.44 -2.69
C ALA A 98 10.74 -9.65 -1.93
N TRP A 99 9.68 -8.99 -2.41
CA TRP A 99 8.31 -9.20 -1.96
C TRP A 99 7.86 -10.66 -2.09
N ALA A 100 7.96 -11.27 -3.27
CA ALA A 100 7.48 -12.64 -3.48
C ALA A 100 8.28 -13.74 -2.78
N LYS A 101 9.58 -13.54 -2.51
CA LYS A 101 10.37 -14.45 -1.68
C LYS A 101 9.86 -14.45 -0.24
N ILE A 102 9.55 -13.27 0.31
CA ILE A 102 8.90 -13.13 1.62
C ILE A 102 7.52 -13.82 1.66
N HIS A 103 6.80 -13.82 0.53
CA HIS A 103 5.48 -14.47 0.39
C HIS A 103 5.56 -15.91 -0.15
N GLY A 104 6.76 -16.51 -0.20
CA GLY A 104 7.01 -17.90 -0.63
C GLY A 104 7.00 -18.16 -2.14
N CYS A 105 6.09 -17.54 -2.91
CA CYS A 105 6.06 -17.62 -4.38
C CYS A 105 5.34 -16.42 -5.03
N TYR A 106 5.51 -16.26 -6.35
CA TYR A 106 4.85 -15.19 -7.12
C TYR A 106 3.32 -15.27 -7.09
N GLU A 107 2.73 -16.46 -7.17
CA GLU A 107 1.28 -16.64 -7.13
C GLU A 107 0.63 -16.24 -5.79
N ASN A 108 1.40 -16.18 -4.69
CA ASN A 108 0.90 -15.67 -3.41
C ASN A 108 0.78 -14.13 -3.39
N CYS A 109 1.41 -13.43 -4.34
CA CYS A 109 1.27 -11.98 -4.53
C CYS A 109 0.09 -11.61 -5.46
N SER A 110 -0.56 -12.59 -6.09
CA SER A 110 -1.74 -12.37 -6.95
C SER A 110 -2.95 -11.93 -6.13
N SER A 111 -3.18 -10.61 -6.11
CA SER A 111 -4.19 -9.84 -5.35
C SER A 111 -3.89 -9.69 -3.85
N GLY A 112 -3.97 -8.44 -3.38
CA GLY A 112 -3.84 -7.99 -1.98
C GLY A 112 -4.34 -6.54 -1.86
N ARG A 113 -4.39 -5.96 -0.66
CA ARG A 113 -4.80 -4.55 -0.48
C ARG A 113 -3.58 -3.64 -0.48
N THR A 114 -3.70 -2.49 -1.13
CA THR A 114 -2.57 -1.54 -1.33
C THR A 114 -1.98 -1.01 -0.02
N TYR A 115 -2.83 -0.75 0.99
CA TYR A 115 -2.41 -0.25 2.29
C TYR A 115 -1.61 -1.27 3.12
N GLU A 116 -1.84 -2.58 2.92
CA GLU A 116 -1.08 -3.65 3.59
C GLU A 116 0.38 -3.64 3.07
N THR A 117 0.55 -3.52 1.75
CA THR A 117 1.87 -3.39 1.10
C THR A 117 2.59 -2.11 1.51
N PHE A 118 1.91 -0.96 1.52
CA PHE A 118 2.52 0.30 1.99
C PHE A 118 2.99 0.20 3.44
N SER A 119 2.15 -0.36 4.33
CA SER A 119 2.47 -0.49 5.74
C SER A 119 3.65 -1.42 6.00
N PHE A 120 3.84 -2.46 5.20
CA PHE A 120 5.02 -3.33 5.27
C PHE A 120 6.28 -2.59 4.81
N LEU A 121 6.24 -1.96 3.64
CA LEU A 121 7.42 -1.36 3.00
C LEU A 121 7.92 -0.10 3.71
N THR A 122 7.02 0.68 4.31
CA THR A 122 7.36 1.96 4.96
C THR A 122 7.41 1.87 6.49
N GLY A 123 6.62 0.97 7.09
CA GLY A 123 6.32 1.02 8.53
C GLY A 123 5.51 2.26 8.96
N ALA A 124 5.02 3.08 8.03
CA ALA A 124 4.27 4.29 8.29
C ALA A 124 2.75 4.03 8.36
N PRO A 125 1.96 4.86 9.07
CA PRO A 125 0.56 4.55 9.33
C PRO A 125 -0.31 4.60 8.08
N CYS A 126 -1.12 3.56 7.89
CA CYS A 126 -1.89 3.32 6.68
C CYS A 126 -3.38 3.18 6.97
N GLN A 127 -4.21 3.75 6.10
CA GLN A 127 -5.67 3.76 6.24
C GLN A 127 -6.35 3.53 4.89
N ASN A 128 -7.44 2.77 4.89
CA ASN A 128 -8.31 2.59 3.72
C ASN A 128 -9.66 3.27 4.00
N ILE A 129 -10.09 4.10 3.06
CA ILE A 129 -11.23 5.01 3.23
C ILE A 129 -12.23 4.76 2.12
N LYS A 130 -13.46 4.38 2.53
CA LYS A 130 -14.61 4.27 1.64
C LYS A 130 -15.15 5.66 1.31
N HIS A 131 -15.67 5.81 0.10
CA HIS A 131 -16.22 7.08 -0.38
C HIS A 131 -17.64 7.27 0.16
N GLN A 132 -17.93 8.43 0.75
CA GLN A 132 -19.22 8.74 1.38
C GLN A 132 -19.62 10.20 1.11
N ASP A 133 -18.89 11.16 1.70
CA ASP A 133 -19.08 12.60 1.50
C ASP A 133 -18.01 13.14 0.53
N PRO A 134 -18.39 13.69 -0.65
CA PRO A 134 -17.44 14.23 -1.63
C PRO A 134 -16.67 15.47 -1.19
N GLU A 135 -17.24 16.35 -0.34
CA GLU A 135 -16.56 17.55 0.16
C GLU A 135 -15.55 17.20 1.26
N TYR A 136 -15.96 16.34 2.21
CA TYR A 136 -15.05 15.82 3.22
C TYR A 136 -13.90 15.04 2.57
N PHE A 137 -14.21 14.14 1.63
CA PHE A 137 -13.19 13.41 0.88
C PHE A 137 -12.28 14.36 0.11
N TRP A 138 -12.83 15.37 -0.59
CA TRP A 138 -12.00 16.30 -1.35
C TRP A 138 -11.04 17.11 -0.47
N LYS A 139 -11.51 17.60 0.69
CA LYS A 139 -10.64 18.25 1.66
C LYS A 139 -9.53 17.29 2.10
N PHE A 140 -9.91 16.11 2.60
CA PHE A 140 -9.00 15.14 3.16
C PHE A 140 -7.95 14.60 2.15
N ILE A 141 -8.36 14.34 0.90
CA ILE A 141 -7.44 13.85 -0.14
C ILE A 141 -6.48 14.94 -0.60
N LYS A 142 -6.93 16.21 -0.65
CA LYS A 142 -6.09 17.38 -0.92
C LYS A 142 -5.10 17.64 0.21
N ASP A 143 -5.56 17.59 1.46
CA ASP A 143 -4.69 17.74 2.63
C ASP A 143 -3.61 16.63 2.63
N SER A 144 -3.93 15.42 2.17
CA SER A 144 -2.98 14.29 2.03
C SER A 144 -1.97 14.45 0.88
N ASP A 145 -2.42 14.90 -0.29
CA ASP A 145 -1.57 15.19 -1.46
C ASP A 145 -0.58 16.34 -1.14
N GLN A 146 -1.04 17.36 -0.39
CA GLN A 146 -0.19 18.44 0.12
C GLN A 146 0.84 18.00 1.16
N GLN A 147 0.57 16.91 1.89
CA GLN A 147 1.51 16.27 2.82
C GLN A 147 2.43 15.23 2.13
N LEU A 148 2.36 15.10 0.81
CA LEU A 148 3.13 14.12 0.01
C LEU A 148 2.91 12.65 0.44
N HIS A 149 1.76 12.35 1.07
CA HIS A 149 1.38 10.99 1.44
C HIS A 149 1.26 10.09 0.20
N ILE A 150 1.53 8.79 0.35
CA ILE A 150 1.40 7.83 -0.74
C ILE A 150 -0.08 7.44 -0.86
N ILE A 151 -0.69 7.74 -2.00
CA ILE A 151 -2.13 7.56 -2.25
C ILE A 151 -2.35 6.56 -3.39
N SER A 152 -3.24 5.61 -3.18
CA SER A 152 -3.74 4.69 -4.21
C SER A 152 -5.25 4.50 -4.13
N ALA A 153 -5.83 4.09 -5.25
CA ALA A 153 -7.24 3.90 -5.45
C ALA A 153 -7.51 2.45 -5.86
N GLU A 154 -8.56 1.84 -5.30
CA GLU A 154 -8.96 0.48 -5.63
C GLU A 154 -10.27 0.52 -6.42
N SER A 155 -10.17 0.18 -7.72
CA SER A 155 -11.30 0.15 -8.65
C SER A 155 -12.13 -1.10 -8.41
N PHE A 156 -13.45 -0.95 -8.38
CA PHE A 156 -14.36 -2.07 -8.13
C PHE A 156 -15.71 -1.80 -8.78
N ASP A 157 -16.14 -2.74 -9.60
CA ASP A 157 -17.50 -2.76 -10.18
C ASP A 157 -18.32 -3.77 -9.38
N GLU A 158 -19.12 -3.28 -8.44
CA GLU A 158 -19.93 -4.17 -7.61
C GLU A 158 -21.05 -4.79 -8.45
N GLN A 159 -20.93 -6.10 -8.68
CA GLN A 159 -21.93 -6.94 -9.36
C GLN A 159 -22.23 -6.51 -10.82
N SER A 160 -21.27 -5.82 -11.48
CA SER A 160 -21.42 -5.28 -12.84
C SER A 160 -22.59 -4.29 -13.00
N GLN A 161 -22.90 -3.55 -11.93
CA GLN A 161 -23.99 -2.57 -11.91
C GLN A 161 -23.61 -1.23 -12.57
N ILE A 162 -22.33 -0.92 -12.79
CA ILE A 162 -21.89 0.34 -13.40
C ILE A 162 -22.07 0.26 -14.92
N PRO A 163 -23.03 0.99 -15.54
CA PRO A 163 -23.35 0.77 -16.95
C PRO A 163 -22.19 1.15 -17.86
N ASN A 164 -21.70 0.17 -18.63
CA ASN A 164 -20.59 0.31 -19.56
C ASN A 164 -19.22 0.59 -18.90
N PHE A 165 -18.92 0.01 -17.72
CA PHE A 165 -17.61 0.12 -17.05
C PHE A 165 -16.44 -0.08 -18.03
N ASP A 166 -16.45 -1.17 -18.80
CA ASP A 166 -15.45 -1.48 -19.83
C ASP A 166 -15.30 -0.40 -20.91
N SER A 167 -16.38 0.32 -21.27
CA SER A 167 -16.33 1.38 -22.29
C SER A 167 -15.48 2.58 -21.84
N LYS A 168 -15.40 2.80 -20.52
CA LYS A 168 -14.59 3.85 -19.90
C LYS A 168 -13.12 3.46 -19.70
N ASP A 169 -12.77 2.23 -20.08
CA ASP A 169 -11.41 1.68 -20.12
C ASP A 169 -10.69 1.61 -18.76
N ILE A 170 -11.43 1.77 -17.66
CA ILE A 170 -10.99 1.40 -16.31
C ILE A 170 -11.01 -0.13 -16.21
N VAL A 171 -10.05 -0.69 -15.49
CA VAL A 171 -9.96 -2.12 -15.18
C VAL A 171 -10.63 -2.35 -13.83
N SER A 172 -11.56 -3.29 -13.71
CA SER A 172 -12.22 -3.62 -12.44
C SER A 172 -11.31 -4.49 -11.55
N ASN A 173 -11.46 -4.39 -10.22
CA ASN A 173 -10.66 -5.09 -9.22
C ASN A 173 -9.15 -4.79 -9.32
N HIS A 174 -8.78 -3.54 -9.62
CA HIS A 174 -7.40 -3.13 -9.95
C HIS A 174 -6.92 -1.95 -9.10
N ALA A 175 -5.61 -1.87 -8.89
CA ALA A 175 -4.98 -0.81 -8.11
C ALA A 175 -4.43 0.28 -9.04
N TYR A 176 -4.78 1.54 -8.75
CA TYR A 176 -4.30 2.73 -9.45
C TYR A 176 -3.54 3.62 -8.45
N SER A 177 -2.50 4.32 -8.90
CA SER A 177 -1.88 5.39 -8.11
C SER A 177 -2.69 6.68 -8.28
N VAL A 178 -2.90 7.45 -7.21
CA VAL A 178 -3.31 8.86 -7.34
C VAL A 178 -2.03 9.69 -7.32
N ILE A 179 -1.84 10.52 -8.34
CA ILE A 179 -0.56 11.19 -8.65
C ILE A 179 -0.58 12.69 -8.30
N LEU A 180 -1.77 13.28 -8.23
CA LEU A 180 -2.02 14.70 -7.93
C LEU A 180 -3.53 14.88 -7.72
N VAL A 181 -3.96 15.76 -6.80
CA VAL A 181 -5.32 16.31 -6.81
C VAL A 181 -5.29 17.83 -6.94
N LYS A 182 -6.09 18.39 -7.84
CA LYS A 182 -6.01 19.82 -8.18
C LYS A 182 -7.37 20.49 -8.31
N GLU A 183 -7.50 21.60 -7.59
CA GLU A 183 -8.63 22.53 -7.66
C GLU A 183 -8.20 23.78 -8.44
N VAL A 184 -9.01 24.21 -9.41
CA VAL A 184 -8.89 25.53 -10.08
C VAL A 184 -10.25 26.22 -10.13
N VAL A 185 -10.27 27.52 -10.37
CA VAL A 185 -11.52 28.25 -10.67
C VAL A 185 -11.74 28.29 -12.18
N HIS A 186 -12.89 27.84 -12.64
CA HIS A 186 -13.32 27.89 -14.03
C HIS A 186 -14.80 28.28 -14.10
N ASN A 187 -15.14 29.28 -14.93
CA ASN A 187 -16.50 29.82 -15.08
C ASN A 187 -17.19 30.12 -13.73
N ASN A 188 -16.46 30.77 -12.82
CA ASN A 188 -16.85 31.09 -11.44
C ASN A 188 -17.24 29.88 -10.55
N LYS A 189 -16.87 28.66 -10.95
CA LYS A 189 -17.06 27.42 -10.19
C LYS A 189 -15.70 26.77 -9.88
N LYS A 190 -15.67 25.90 -8.87
CA LYS A 190 -14.49 25.07 -8.55
C LYS A 190 -14.47 23.86 -9.47
N LEU A 191 -13.46 23.76 -10.33
CA LEU A 191 -13.15 22.55 -11.08
C LEU A 191 -12.13 21.73 -10.27
N ARG A 192 -12.50 20.51 -9.91
CA ARG A 192 -11.72 19.59 -9.08
C ARG A 192 -11.46 18.31 -9.88
N LEU A 193 -10.19 18.06 -10.20
CA LEU A 193 -9.77 16.86 -10.92
C LEU A 193 -8.70 16.11 -10.14
N MET A 194 -8.81 14.79 -10.17
CA MET A 194 -7.81 13.86 -9.66
C MET A 194 -7.01 13.33 -10.84
N LYS A 195 -5.67 13.32 -10.73
CA LYS A 195 -4.79 12.62 -11.66
C LYS A 195 -4.55 11.22 -11.14
N LEU A 196 -4.83 10.20 -11.95
CA LEU A 196 -4.55 8.81 -11.64
C LEU A 196 -3.55 8.23 -12.63
N ARG A 197 -2.88 7.13 -12.24
CA ARG A 197 -2.06 6.31 -13.12
C ARG A 197 -2.42 4.84 -12.99
N ASN A 198 -2.66 4.19 -14.13
CA ASN A 198 -2.71 2.74 -14.24
C ASN A 198 -1.28 2.14 -14.23
N PRO A 199 -0.92 1.22 -13.32
CA PRO A 199 0.40 0.57 -13.32
C PRO A 199 0.66 -0.33 -14.54
N TRP A 200 -0.33 -0.53 -15.43
CA TRP A 200 -0.14 -1.20 -16.72
C TRP A 200 0.44 -0.28 -17.82
N GLY A 201 0.56 1.03 -17.58
CA GLY A 201 1.00 2.00 -18.59
C GLY A 201 0.03 2.17 -19.77
N LYS A 202 -1.25 1.81 -19.59
CA LYS A 202 -2.33 1.84 -20.60
C LYS A 202 -3.67 1.71 -19.88
N LYS A 203 -4.79 1.61 -20.63
CA LYS A 203 -6.15 1.52 -20.08
C LYS A 203 -6.46 2.78 -19.22
N GLU A 204 -6.69 3.87 -19.96
CA GLU A 204 -6.89 5.25 -19.50
C GLU A 204 -8.35 5.66 -19.60
N TRP A 205 -8.87 6.42 -18.63
CA TRP A 205 -10.25 6.91 -18.58
C TRP A 205 -10.75 7.54 -19.89
N LYS A 206 -11.96 7.16 -20.33
CA LYS A 206 -12.64 7.66 -21.55
C LYS A 206 -13.98 8.37 -21.26
N GLY A 207 -14.04 9.14 -20.17
CA GLY A 207 -15.16 10.04 -19.89
C GLY A 207 -14.72 11.50 -19.82
N ASP A 208 -15.50 12.30 -19.13
CA ASP A 208 -15.27 13.72 -18.89
C ASP A 208 -13.86 13.95 -18.31
N TRP A 209 -13.13 14.93 -18.87
CA TRP A 209 -11.73 15.27 -18.57
C TRP A 209 -10.69 14.19 -18.94
N SER A 210 -11.07 13.17 -19.73
CA SER A 210 -10.12 12.31 -20.43
C SER A 210 -9.23 13.10 -21.41
N LYS A 211 -8.13 12.48 -21.87
CA LYS A 211 -7.07 13.13 -22.68
C LYS A 211 -7.54 13.73 -24.02
N LEU A 212 -8.68 13.28 -24.54
CA LEU A 212 -9.27 13.71 -25.81
C LEU A 212 -10.64 14.41 -25.63
N ASP A 213 -11.04 14.71 -24.39
CA ASP A 213 -12.32 15.32 -24.10
C ASP A 213 -12.40 16.81 -24.51
N GLN A 214 -13.60 17.25 -24.94
CA GLN A 214 -13.85 18.59 -25.45
C GLN A 214 -14.01 19.65 -24.34
N ASN A 215 -14.17 19.25 -23.08
CA ASN A 215 -14.17 20.18 -21.93
C ASN A 215 -12.81 20.88 -21.70
N TRP A 216 -11.73 20.38 -22.30
CA TRP A 216 -10.40 20.99 -22.20
C TRP A 216 -10.25 22.26 -23.04
N THR A 217 -10.44 23.43 -22.40
CA THR A 217 -9.95 24.69 -22.99
C THR A 217 -8.42 24.72 -23.03
N PRO A 218 -7.78 25.49 -23.93
CA PRO A 218 -6.32 25.58 -24.00
C PRO A 218 -5.66 25.99 -22.67
N ASP A 219 -6.29 26.89 -21.91
CA ASP A 219 -5.80 27.34 -20.61
C ASP A 219 -5.95 26.27 -19.53
N LEU A 220 -7.05 25.50 -19.52
CA LEU A 220 -7.19 24.36 -18.61
C LEU A 220 -6.20 23.25 -18.95
N ALA A 221 -6.06 22.90 -20.23
CA ALA A 221 -5.08 21.92 -20.69
C ALA A 221 -3.64 22.33 -20.32
N LYS A 222 -3.32 23.62 -20.36
CA LYS A 222 -2.04 24.18 -19.87
C LYS A 222 -1.93 24.10 -18.34
N GLN A 223 -2.95 24.51 -17.59
CA GLN A 223 -2.94 24.51 -16.12
C GLN A 223 -2.85 23.11 -15.50
N PHE A 224 -3.48 22.11 -16.11
CA PHE A 224 -3.38 20.70 -15.71
C PHE A 224 -2.25 19.96 -16.43
N GLY A 225 -1.45 20.63 -17.27
CA GLY A 225 -0.29 20.04 -17.93
C GLY A 225 -0.63 18.85 -18.83
N LEU A 226 -1.78 18.87 -19.51
CA LEU A 226 -2.35 17.77 -20.29
C LEU A 226 -1.37 17.20 -21.34
N LYS A 227 -0.55 18.07 -21.94
CA LYS A 227 0.54 17.71 -22.87
C LYS A 227 1.59 16.76 -22.25
N TYR A 228 1.72 16.75 -20.93
CA TYR A 228 2.71 15.98 -20.17
C TYR A 228 2.11 14.74 -19.47
N LEU A 229 0.88 14.34 -19.81
CA LEU A 229 0.35 13.03 -19.40
C LEU A 229 1.16 11.90 -20.06
N LYS A 230 1.79 11.07 -19.24
CA LYS A 230 2.47 9.84 -19.64
C LYS A 230 1.47 8.69 -19.83
N GLU A 231 1.94 7.57 -20.34
CA GLU A 231 1.09 6.42 -20.66
C GLU A 231 0.47 5.80 -19.39
N GLY A 232 -0.84 5.56 -19.42
CA GLY A 232 -1.63 5.15 -18.27
C GLY A 232 -2.01 6.28 -17.31
N GLU A 233 -1.56 7.53 -17.53
CA GLU A 233 -1.93 8.69 -16.70
C GLU A 233 -3.15 9.44 -17.27
N PHE A 234 -4.15 9.70 -16.44
CA PHE A 234 -5.38 10.41 -16.84
C PHE A 234 -5.94 11.31 -15.73
N TYR A 235 -6.84 12.22 -16.12
CA TYR A 235 -7.64 13.03 -15.20
C TYR A 235 -9.09 12.55 -15.18
N MET A 236 -9.76 12.70 -14.03
CA MET A 236 -11.22 12.53 -13.90
C MET A 236 -11.78 13.42 -12.77
N THR A 237 -13.10 13.61 -12.73
CA THR A 237 -13.76 14.35 -11.63
C THR A 237 -13.85 13.50 -10.36
N THR A 238 -13.93 14.13 -9.18
CA THR A 238 -14.22 13.43 -7.92
C THR A 238 -15.55 12.68 -7.95
N ASN A 239 -16.54 13.21 -8.69
CA ASN A 239 -17.85 12.59 -8.83
C ASN A 239 -17.82 11.32 -9.69
N ASP A 240 -16.92 11.23 -10.66
CA ASP A 240 -16.69 10.00 -11.43
C ASP A 240 -15.78 9.05 -10.66
N TYR A 241 -14.78 9.55 -9.95
CA TYR A 241 -13.94 8.74 -9.07
C TYR A 241 -14.79 7.92 -8.09
N PHE A 242 -15.80 8.54 -7.45
CA PHE A 242 -16.79 7.87 -6.57
C PHE A 242 -17.68 6.82 -7.26
N LYS A 243 -17.74 6.77 -8.60
CA LYS A 243 -18.51 5.77 -9.35
C LYS A 243 -17.68 4.53 -9.70
N TYR A 244 -16.41 4.71 -10.08
CA TYR A 244 -15.55 3.65 -10.62
C TYR A 244 -14.52 3.09 -9.61
N PHE A 245 -14.38 3.74 -8.45
CA PHE A 245 -13.48 3.35 -7.37
C PHE A 245 -14.27 3.22 -6.06
N ALA A 246 -14.03 2.16 -5.29
CA ALA A 246 -14.78 1.89 -4.06
C ALA A 246 -14.03 2.26 -2.77
N SER A 247 -12.71 2.42 -2.85
CA SER A 247 -11.91 2.90 -1.72
C SER A 247 -10.63 3.61 -2.15
N THR A 248 -10.10 4.43 -1.24
CA THR A 248 -8.79 5.06 -1.35
C THR A 248 -7.90 4.59 -0.19
N SER A 249 -6.73 4.06 -0.50
CA SER A 249 -5.70 3.69 0.48
C SER A 249 -4.65 4.80 0.56
N ILE A 250 -4.36 5.27 1.78
CA ILE A 250 -3.36 6.31 2.05
C ILE A 250 -2.36 5.80 3.08
N CYS A 251 -1.07 5.97 2.79
CA CYS A 251 0.04 5.78 3.71
C CYS A 251 0.65 7.13 4.06
N LYS A 252 0.69 7.46 5.36
CA LYS A 252 1.26 8.70 5.90
C LYS A 252 2.80 8.67 5.95
N PHE A 253 3.43 8.24 4.86
CA PHE A 253 4.90 8.21 4.80
C PHE A 253 5.47 9.64 4.81
N ASN A 254 6.53 9.83 5.59
CA ASN A 254 7.31 11.06 5.66
C ASN A 254 8.78 10.66 5.84
N GLU A 255 9.70 11.27 5.10
CA GLU A 255 11.14 10.96 5.16
C GLU A 255 11.78 11.29 6.53
N SER A 256 11.19 12.20 7.32
CA SER A 256 11.65 12.47 8.70
C SER A 256 11.07 11.52 9.75
N MET A 257 10.23 10.55 9.37
CA MET A 257 9.57 9.66 10.33
C MET A 257 10.58 8.75 11.04
N GLN A 258 10.66 8.89 12.36
CA GLN A 258 11.43 8.05 13.27
C GLN A 258 10.50 6.97 13.85
N ARG A 259 10.95 5.72 13.77
CA ARG A 259 10.20 4.53 14.18
C ARG A 259 10.92 3.79 15.29
N THR A 260 10.25 3.59 16.42
CA THR A 260 10.63 2.56 17.41
C THR A 260 9.61 1.41 17.33
N SER A 261 10.04 0.15 17.43
CA SER A 261 9.11 -0.99 17.45
C SER A 261 9.58 -2.16 18.32
N LEU A 262 8.65 -2.75 19.06
CA LEU A 262 8.85 -3.91 19.94
C LEU A 262 8.04 -5.09 19.41
N GLN A 263 8.69 -6.25 19.22
CA GLN A 263 8.00 -7.51 18.95
C GLN A 263 7.95 -8.37 20.22
N PHE A 264 6.78 -8.94 20.53
CA PHE A 264 6.58 -9.80 21.68
C PHE A 264 5.56 -10.91 21.38
N THR A 265 5.44 -11.88 22.29
CA THR A 265 4.51 -13.00 22.19
C THR A 265 3.51 -12.94 23.34
N GLN A 266 2.21 -12.93 23.03
CA GLN A 266 1.14 -12.71 24.00
C GLN A 266 0.15 -13.87 24.06
N LYS A 267 -0.08 -14.41 25.25
CA LYS A 267 -1.07 -15.48 25.47
C LYS A 267 -2.48 -14.89 25.61
N LEU A 268 -3.50 -15.70 25.31
CA LEU A 268 -4.91 -15.35 25.54
C LEU A 268 -5.12 -14.94 27.01
N ASN A 269 -5.83 -13.83 27.22
CA ASN A 269 -6.12 -13.17 28.49
C ASN A 269 -4.90 -12.68 29.30
N GLN A 270 -3.66 -12.92 28.87
CA GLN A 270 -2.47 -12.32 29.48
C GLN A 270 -2.42 -10.82 29.17
N ILE A 271 -2.14 -10.00 30.18
CA ILE A 271 -1.84 -8.57 29.99
C ILE A 271 -0.33 -8.42 29.76
N THR A 272 0.04 -7.69 28.71
CA THR A 272 1.39 -7.16 28.48
C THR A 272 1.40 -5.69 28.87
N LEU A 273 2.34 -5.28 29.71
CA LEU A 273 2.67 -3.89 29.98
C LEU A 273 3.82 -3.46 29.07
N ILE A 274 3.65 -2.36 28.35
CA ILE A 274 4.71 -1.64 27.66
C ILE A 274 4.78 -0.25 28.29
N GLU A 275 5.93 0.11 28.83
CA GLU A 275 6.24 1.47 29.27
C GLU A 275 7.14 2.11 28.21
N PHE A 276 7.06 3.43 28.02
CA PHE A 276 7.98 4.15 27.15
C PHE A 276 8.07 5.64 27.50
N GLU A 277 9.22 6.23 27.16
CA GLU A 277 9.49 7.64 27.32
C GLU A 277 9.49 8.37 25.97
N VAL A 278 8.73 9.46 25.89
CA VAL A 278 8.78 10.38 24.76
C VAL A 278 9.80 11.46 25.10
N PRO A 279 10.92 11.56 24.36
CA PRO A 279 11.98 12.49 24.71
C PRO A 279 11.55 13.94 24.49
N PRO A 280 12.03 14.92 25.29
CA PRO A 280 11.78 16.34 25.06
C PRO A 280 12.30 16.90 23.71
N SER A 281 13.05 16.10 22.95
CA SER A 281 13.49 16.40 21.58
C SER A 281 12.47 16.04 20.50
N CYS A 282 11.37 15.35 20.86
CA CYS A 282 10.24 15.18 19.97
C CYS A 282 9.42 16.47 19.91
N GLN A 283 9.47 17.14 18.76
CA GLN A 283 8.82 18.43 18.45
C GLN A 283 7.40 18.24 17.90
N ASP A 284 7.00 17.01 17.59
CA ASP A 284 5.64 16.67 17.22
C ASP A 284 4.67 17.01 18.35
N ASN A 285 3.40 17.28 18.03
CA ASN A 285 2.36 17.33 19.05
C ASN A 285 1.65 15.99 19.24
N GLN A 286 1.94 14.99 18.39
CA GLN A 286 1.21 13.73 18.31
C GLN A 286 2.16 12.55 18.10
N LEU A 287 1.90 11.45 18.81
CA LEU A 287 2.52 10.14 18.60
C LEU A 287 1.51 9.19 17.95
N GLU A 288 1.89 8.49 16.88
CA GLU A 288 1.07 7.44 16.26
C GLU A 288 1.48 6.04 16.75
N LEU A 289 0.61 5.41 17.54
CA LEU A 289 0.75 4.01 17.98
C LEU A 289 0.08 3.06 17.00
N MET A 290 0.72 1.93 16.69
CA MET A 290 0.17 0.86 15.86
C MET A 290 0.46 -0.54 16.42
N LEU A 291 -0.40 -1.50 16.08
CA LEU A 291 -0.24 -2.92 16.40
C LEU A 291 -0.48 -3.81 15.18
N TYR A 292 0.39 -4.78 15.00
CA TYR A 292 0.32 -5.81 13.96
C TYR A 292 0.35 -7.19 14.59
N GLN A 293 -0.48 -8.11 14.12
CA GLN A 293 -0.37 -9.53 14.40
C GLN A 293 0.18 -10.24 13.16
N THR A 294 1.16 -11.13 13.32
CA THR A 294 1.65 -11.95 12.20
C THR A 294 0.53 -12.90 11.75
N SER A 295 0.09 -12.78 10.49
CA SER A 295 -0.97 -13.61 9.92
C SER A 295 -0.46 -14.46 8.76
N HIS A 296 -1.13 -15.59 8.50
CA HIS A 296 -0.86 -16.47 7.36
C HIS A 296 -1.43 -15.94 6.03
N LYS A 297 -1.75 -14.64 5.91
CA LYS A 297 -2.32 -14.01 4.70
C LYS A 297 -1.31 -13.84 3.54
N THR A 298 -0.22 -14.61 3.50
CA THR A 298 0.72 -14.64 2.37
C THR A 298 0.12 -15.42 1.19
N GLY A 299 -0.86 -14.82 0.54
CA GLY A 299 -1.73 -15.47 -0.44
C GLY A 299 -3.04 -15.97 0.20
N ARG A 300 -4.16 -15.76 -0.50
CA ARG A 300 -5.52 -16.06 -0.01
C ARG A 300 -5.73 -17.56 0.25
N VAL A 301 -5.68 -18.00 1.50
CA VAL A 301 -6.44 -19.17 1.96
C VAL A 301 -7.93 -18.78 2.01
N THR A 302 -8.81 -19.67 1.55
CA THR A 302 -10.22 -19.35 1.25
C THR A 302 -11.15 -19.32 2.47
N ASP A 303 -10.64 -18.98 3.65
CA ASP A 303 -11.45 -18.99 4.86
C ASP A 303 -12.27 -17.70 4.98
N ARG A 304 -13.58 -17.82 4.71
CA ARG A 304 -14.55 -16.73 4.84
C ARG A 304 -14.88 -16.39 6.30
N TYR A 305 -14.35 -17.15 7.24
CA TYR A 305 -14.51 -16.99 8.69
C TYR A 305 -13.22 -16.53 9.39
N TYR A 306 -12.20 -16.09 8.63
CA TYR A 306 -11.01 -15.46 9.18
C TYR A 306 -11.39 -14.22 10.01
N GLU A 307 -11.32 -14.32 11.33
CA GLU A 307 -11.31 -13.18 12.26
C GLU A 307 -9.88 -12.87 12.69
N ASN A 308 -9.53 -11.59 12.77
CA ASN A 308 -8.29 -11.17 13.43
C ASN A 308 -8.45 -11.29 14.96
N SER A 309 -7.37 -11.61 15.68
CA SER A 309 -7.45 -11.76 17.14
C SER A 309 -7.86 -10.44 17.80
N GLN A 310 -8.86 -10.47 18.67
CA GLN A 310 -9.39 -9.27 19.29
C GLN A 310 -8.55 -8.90 20.51
N ILE A 311 -8.11 -7.64 20.55
CA ILE A 311 -7.32 -7.07 21.63
C ILE A 311 -8.11 -6.02 22.40
N ARG A 312 -7.81 -5.91 23.70
CA ARG A 312 -8.12 -4.77 24.56
C ARG A 312 -6.83 -4.00 24.78
N MET A 313 -6.79 -2.74 24.38
CA MET A 313 -5.71 -1.81 24.73
C MET A 313 -6.22 -0.80 25.77
N ILE A 314 -5.38 -0.44 26.73
CA ILE A 314 -5.57 0.72 27.62
C ILE A 314 -4.29 1.56 27.54
N VAL A 315 -4.42 2.83 27.17
CA VAL A 315 -3.32 3.79 27.21
C VAL A 315 -3.46 4.66 28.45
N GLY A 316 -2.38 4.83 29.20
CA GLY A 316 -2.27 5.68 30.37
C GLY A 316 -1.06 6.62 30.28
N MET A 317 -1.14 7.75 30.96
CA MET A 317 -0.04 8.71 31.11
C MET A 317 0.41 8.69 32.56
N SER A 318 1.70 8.44 32.80
CA SER A 318 2.27 8.54 34.14
C SER A 318 2.67 9.98 34.43
N LYS A 319 2.24 10.53 35.57
CA LYS A 319 2.76 11.80 36.11
C LYS A 319 3.04 11.66 37.59
N ASN A 320 4.31 11.82 37.97
CA ASN A 320 4.79 11.79 39.36
C ASN A 320 4.30 10.55 40.12
N LEU A 321 4.49 9.36 39.53
CA LEU A 321 4.01 8.05 40.02
C LEU A 321 2.48 7.90 40.17
N SER A 322 1.70 8.96 39.91
CA SER A 322 0.24 8.86 39.77
C SER A 322 -0.11 8.47 38.33
N ILE A 323 -0.68 7.28 38.15
CA ILE A 323 -1.29 6.87 36.88
C ILE A 323 -2.60 7.63 36.73
N LYS A 324 -2.57 8.77 36.04
CA LYS A 324 -3.80 9.38 35.53
C LYS A 324 -4.26 8.55 34.34
N MET A 325 -5.12 7.57 34.61
CA MET A 325 -5.91 6.87 33.58
C MET A 325 -6.82 7.88 32.88
N ALA A 326 -6.27 8.55 31.88
CA ALA A 326 -7.01 9.39 30.97
C ALA A 326 -7.85 8.50 30.06
N CYS A 327 -9.04 8.12 30.53
CA CYS A 327 -10.14 7.74 29.65
C CYS A 327 -10.48 8.98 28.82
N LEU A 328 -9.75 9.15 27.71
CA LEU A 328 -9.52 10.44 27.07
C LEU A 328 -10.75 10.83 26.25
N LYS A 329 -11.67 11.52 26.92
CA LYS A 329 -13.04 11.75 26.47
C LYS A 329 -13.14 12.89 25.43
N LEU A 330 -12.51 12.68 24.28
CA LEU A 330 -12.76 13.42 23.04
C LEU A 330 -13.32 12.44 22.00
N CYS A 331 -14.40 12.86 21.34
CA CYS A 331 -15.27 12.12 20.41
C CYS A 331 -14.62 10.90 19.69
N LEU A 332 -15.12 9.66 19.78
CA LEU A 332 -16.46 9.19 20.20
C LEU A 332 -16.43 7.90 21.05
N SER A 333 -17.40 7.86 21.97
CA SER A 333 -17.83 6.76 22.86
C SER A 333 -16.82 6.14 23.84
N LEU A 334 -17.37 5.72 24.99
CA LEU A 334 -16.74 4.78 25.94
C LEU A 334 -16.76 3.41 25.27
N MET A 335 -15.79 3.17 24.38
CA MET A 335 -15.83 2.03 23.48
C MET A 335 -15.00 0.89 24.07
N LEU A 336 -15.67 -0.21 24.45
CA LEU A 336 -15.05 -1.44 24.95
C LEU A 336 -14.62 -2.27 23.72
N ILE A 337 -13.60 -1.79 23.02
CA ILE A 337 -13.48 -2.04 21.58
C ILE A 337 -12.99 -3.46 21.25
N LYS A 338 -13.88 -4.28 20.68
CA LYS A 338 -13.50 -5.41 19.84
C LYS A 338 -13.04 -4.86 18.48
N ILE A 339 -11.76 -4.50 18.35
CA ILE A 339 -11.18 -4.05 17.08
C ILE A 339 -10.72 -5.26 16.27
N PRO A 340 -11.19 -5.46 15.02
CA PRO A 340 -10.51 -6.36 14.09
C PRO A 340 -9.14 -5.76 13.74
N LEU A 341 -8.07 -6.50 14.00
CA LEU A 341 -6.67 -6.05 14.00
C LEU A 341 -6.10 -5.76 12.58
N GLU A 342 -6.82 -4.99 11.75
CA GLU A 342 -6.44 -4.63 10.37
C GLU A 342 -5.92 -3.19 10.23
N ASN A 343 -6.01 -2.37 11.28
CA ASN A 343 -5.11 -1.25 11.66
C ASN A 343 -5.75 -0.44 12.80
N LEU A 344 -5.17 -0.47 14.00
CA LEU A 344 -5.45 0.54 15.03
C LEU A 344 -4.38 1.63 14.96
N ILE A 345 -4.79 2.88 14.81
CA ILE A 345 -3.95 4.06 14.97
C ILE A 345 -4.50 4.88 16.14
N LEU A 346 -3.67 5.14 17.16
CA LEU A 346 -3.99 6.10 18.22
C LEU A 346 -3.07 7.31 18.12
N LEU A 347 -3.66 8.50 18.19
CA LEU A 347 -2.95 9.78 18.30
C LEU A 347 -2.89 10.19 19.77
N LEU A 348 -1.70 10.43 20.30
CA LEU A 348 -1.48 10.86 21.69
C LEU A 348 -0.76 12.21 21.74
N ASP A 349 -1.37 13.20 22.40
CA ASP A 349 -0.72 14.47 22.75
C ASP A 349 0.55 14.20 23.58
N LEU A 350 1.73 14.64 23.14
CA LEU A 350 3.00 14.27 23.80
C LEU A 350 3.08 14.68 25.27
N LYS A 351 3.65 13.78 26.09
CA LYS A 351 3.89 13.87 27.54
C LYS A 351 5.13 13.01 27.84
N THR A 352 5.84 13.29 28.93
CA THR A 352 7.14 12.66 29.23
C THR A 352 7.13 11.13 29.33
N HIS A 353 6.11 10.52 29.96
CA HIS A 353 6.06 9.08 30.20
C HIS A 353 4.65 8.50 29.90
N PHE A 354 4.63 7.37 29.21
CA PHE A 354 3.41 6.64 28.86
C PHE A 354 3.46 5.16 29.27
N ILE A 355 2.27 4.61 29.47
CA ILE A 355 2.01 3.21 29.82
C ILE A 355 0.96 2.69 28.85
N VAL A 356 1.20 1.55 28.22
CA VAL A 356 0.23 0.86 27.35
C VAL A 356 0.06 -0.57 27.84
N LEU A 357 -1.16 -0.90 28.28
CA LEU A 357 -1.56 -2.25 28.61
C LEU A 357 -2.27 -2.86 27.41
N ILE A 358 -1.82 -4.03 26.96
CA ILE A 358 -2.41 -4.79 25.85
C ILE A 358 -2.86 -6.14 26.39
N GLN A 359 -4.04 -6.61 26.00
CA GLN A 359 -4.57 -7.93 26.36
C GLN A 359 -5.28 -8.56 25.14
N ILE A 360 -4.81 -9.72 24.66
CA ILE A 360 -5.61 -10.53 23.72
C ILE A 360 -6.82 -11.07 24.48
N VAL A 361 -8.04 -10.75 24.04
CA VAL A 361 -9.31 -11.20 24.65
C VAL A 361 -10.04 -12.25 23.81
N GLN A 362 -9.71 -12.39 22.52
CA GLN A 362 -10.12 -13.51 21.67
C GLN A 362 -8.96 -13.85 20.74
N LEU A 363 -8.33 -15.02 20.93
CA LEU A 363 -7.24 -15.49 20.08
C LEU A 363 -7.83 -16.19 18.86
N GLN A 364 -7.29 -15.90 17.67
CA GLN A 364 -7.64 -16.58 16.41
C GLN A 364 -6.39 -17.11 15.69
N ILE A 365 -5.24 -16.44 15.85
CA ILE A 365 -4.02 -16.64 15.06
C ILE A 365 -2.79 -16.61 16.02
N MET A 366 -1.63 -17.04 15.52
CA MET A 366 -0.30 -16.96 16.14
C MET A 366 -0.13 -15.80 17.14
N PRO A 367 0.37 -16.04 18.37
CA PRO A 367 0.43 -15.06 19.45
C PRO A 367 1.50 -13.95 19.28
N SER A 368 2.18 -13.83 18.13
CA SER A 368 3.21 -12.80 17.94
C SER A 368 2.59 -11.46 17.51
N ILE A 369 2.93 -10.42 18.26
CA ILE A 369 2.48 -9.04 18.05
C ILE A 369 3.70 -8.14 17.90
N MET A 370 3.62 -7.19 16.96
CA MET A 370 4.57 -6.09 16.81
C MET A 370 3.86 -4.77 17.14
N PHE A 371 4.36 -4.08 18.15
CA PHE A 371 3.99 -2.71 18.51
C PHE A 371 4.95 -1.73 17.82
N ILE A 372 4.40 -0.70 17.19
CA ILE A 372 5.15 0.31 16.44
C ILE A 372 4.74 1.70 16.91
N MET A 373 5.73 2.59 17.05
CA MET A 373 5.58 3.96 17.47
C MET A 373 6.27 4.88 16.47
N ASN A 374 5.50 5.79 15.87
CA ASN A 374 5.96 6.69 14.81
C ASN A 374 5.76 8.17 15.19
N GLN A 375 6.80 8.96 14.98
CA GLN A 375 6.87 10.42 15.18
C GLN A 375 7.83 11.02 14.13
N THR A 376 7.94 12.35 14.00
CA THR A 376 8.86 12.98 13.01
C THR A 376 10.18 13.45 13.61
N SER A 377 10.36 13.33 14.93
CA SER A 377 11.54 13.85 15.63
C SER A 377 11.86 13.10 16.93
N GLY A 378 13.15 12.90 17.21
CA GLY A 378 13.64 12.17 18.38
C GLY A 378 13.38 10.65 18.34
N PHE A 379 14.04 9.91 19.24
CA PHE A 379 13.86 8.47 19.40
C PHE A 379 13.12 8.16 20.71
N ILE A 380 12.00 7.45 20.65
CA ILE A 380 11.34 6.88 21.85
C ILE A 380 12.18 5.71 22.36
N GLN A 381 12.40 5.70 23.67
CA GLN A 381 12.95 4.55 24.40
C GLN A 381 11.82 3.70 24.98
N ILE A 382 11.95 2.38 24.81
CA ILE A 382 11.11 1.30 25.37
C ILE A 382 11.99 0.49 26.32
#